data_AF-A0A821A3X8-F1
#
_entry.id   AF-A0A821A3X8-F1
#
_cell.length_a   1.000
_cell.length_b   1.000
_cell.length_c   1.000
_cell.angle_alpha   90.00
_cell.angle_beta   90.00
_cell.angle_gamma   90.00
#
_symmetry.space_group_name_H-M   'P 1'
#
loop_
_entity.id
_entity.type
_entity.pdbx_description
1 polymer ?
#
loop_
_entity_poly.entity_id
_entity_poly.type
_entity_poly.pdbx_seq_one_letter_code
_entity_poly.pdbx_strand_id
1 'polypeptide(L)' 'MTERNTLTLSEKIQLIREHENNVSYRVLVEKYKISIGRVSKIIKRKIEYIEDVENNENSNKKRNLRDEISQQVDQQVYE' A
#
# COMPACT_ATOMS: atom_id res chain seq x y z
N MET A 1 9.47 22.82 -14.12
CA MET A 1 8.30 22.51 -13.29
C MET A 1 8.57 21.16 -12.64
N THR A 2 8.62 21.07 -11.31
CA THR A 2 8.87 19.79 -10.64
C THR A 2 7.60 18.96 -10.70
N GLU A 3 7.57 17.96 -11.56
CA GLU A 3 6.49 16.99 -11.61
C GLU A 3 6.28 16.45 -10.20
N ARG A 4 5.05 16.56 -9.68
CA ARG A 4 4.71 16.06 -8.35
C ARG A 4 4.59 14.56 -8.44
N ASN A 5 5.74 13.86 -8.43
CA ASN A 5 5.77 12.41 -8.36
C ASN A 5 4.92 11.95 -7.18
N THR A 6 3.85 11.24 -7.52
CA THR A 6 2.86 10.78 -6.54
C THR A 6 3.12 9.30 -6.34
N LEU A 7 3.68 8.98 -5.17
CA LEU A 7 3.94 7.60 -4.79
C LEU A 7 2.62 6.86 -4.51
N THR A 8 2.54 5.65 -5.02
CA THR A 8 1.52 4.65 -4.68
C THR A 8 1.66 4.19 -3.23
N LEU A 9 0.63 3.53 -2.68
CA LEU A 9 0.68 2.98 -1.32
C LEU A 9 1.82 1.97 -1.16
N SER A 10 2.03 1.10 -2.16
CA SER A 10 3.12 0.13 -2.19
C SER A 10 4.49 0.79 -2.10
N GLU A 11 4.74 1.83 -2.91
CA GLU A 11 6.01 2.56 -2.90
C GLU A 11 6.26 3.30 -1.58
N LYS A 12 5.21 3.82 -0.94
CA LYS A 12 5.33 4.44 0.40
C LYS A 12 5.76 3.43 1.45
N ILE A 13 5.21 2.21 1.41
CA ILE A 13 5.59 1.13 2.33
C ILE A 13 7.01 0.65 2.05
N GLN A 14 7.38 0.52 0.78
CA GLN A 14 8.74 0.15 0.42
C GLN A 14 9.76 1.19 0.91
N LEU A 15 9.43 2.48 0.77
CA LEU A 15 10.25 3.57 1.33
C LEU A 15 10.40 3.45 2.86
N ILE A 16 9.33 3.13 3.58
CA ILE A 16 9.38 2.92 5.04
C ILE A 16 10.29 1.73 5.38
N ARG A 17 10.12 0.60 4.69
CA ARG A 17 10.95 -0.61 4.91
C ARG A 17 12.43 -0.33 4.63
N GLU A 18 12.73 0.40 3.57
CA GLU A 18 14.12 0.80 3.25
C GLU A 18 14.69 1.71 4.35
N HIS A 19 13.90 2.64 4.87
CA HIS A 19 14.33 3.48 5.98
C HIS A 19 14.62 2.67 7.26
N GLU A 20 13.77 1.69 7.59
CA GLU A 20 13.97 0.78 8.72
C GLU A 20 15.22 -0.12 8.53
N ASN A 21 15.62 -0.39 7.29
CA ASN A 21 16.88 -1.05 6.93
C ASN A 21 18.10 -0.09 6.92
N ASN A 22 18.02 1.05 7.62
CA ASN A 22 19.08 2.06 7.74
C ASN A 22 19.44 2.78 6.43
N VAL A 23 18.55 2.78 5.41
CA VAL A 23 18.76 3.63 4.23
C VAL A 23 18.57 5.10 4.62
N SER A 24 19.55 5.93 4.24
CA SER A 24 19.54 7.36 4.57
C SER A 24 18.47 8.14 3.81
N TYR A 25 17.99 9.23 4.41
CA TYR A 25 17.02 10.15 3.78
C TYR A 25 17.48 10.65 2.41
N ARG A 26 18.78 10.90 2.25
CA ARG A 26 19.35 11.38 0.98
C ARG A 26 19.18 10.35 -0.15
N VAL A 27 19.47 9.08 0.15
CA VAL A 27 19.30 7.99 -0.80
C VAL A 27 17.81 7.79 -1.15
N LEU A 28 16.91 7.90 -0.17
CA LEU A 28 15.46 7.80 -0.41
C LEU A 28 14.94 8.96 -1.29
N VAL A 29 15.42 10.18 -1.08
CA VAL A 29 15.08 11.34 -1.91
C VAL A 29 15.50 11.13 -3.36
N GLU A 30 16.72 10.65 -3.59
CA GLU A 30 17.25 10.39 -4.94
C GLU A 30 16.50 9.24 -5.63
N LYS A 31 16.27 8.13 -4.91
CA LYS A 31 15.61 6.93 -5.44
C LYS A 31 14.15 7.18 -5.83
N TYR A 32 13.39 7.81 -4.95
CA TYR A 32 11.96 8.05 -5.16
C TYR A 32 11.68 9.40 -5.84
N LYS A 33 12.72 10.20 -6.11
CA LYS A 33 12.63 11.54 -6.71
C LYS A 33 11.60 12.45 -6.02
N ILE A 34 11.58 12.44 -4.69
CA ILE A 34 10.69 13.26 -3.86
C ILE A 34 11.46 14.13 -2.89
N SER A 35 10.89 15.26 -2.48
CA SER A 35 11.49 16.15 -1.48
C SER A 35 11.68 15.46 -0.13
N ILE A 36 12.73 15.84 0.61
CA ILE A 36 13.03 15.31 1.95
C ILE A 36 11.88 15.47 2.96
N GLY A 37 11.14 16.58 2.89
CA GLY A 37 9.96 16.81 3.74
C GLY A 37 8.85 15.77 3.47
N ARG A 38 8.72 15.33 2.22
CA ARG A 38 7.75 14.29 1.83
C ARG A 38 8.19 12.91 2.31
N VAL A 39 9.49 12.59 2.24
CA VAL A 39 10.07 11.39 2.85
C VAL A 39 9.76 11.35 4.35
N SER A 40 10.06 12.43 5.08
CA SER A 40 9.79 12.53 6.52
C SER A 40 8.29 12.38 6.83
N LYS A 41 7.42 13.00 6.05
CA LYS A 41 5.96 12.87 6.23
C LYS A 41 5.48 11.44 6.00
N ILE A 42 6.05 10.72 5.03
CA ILE A 42 5.71 9.32 4.78
C ILE A 42 6.14 8.43 5.95
N ILE A 43 7.38 8.59 6.42
CA ILE A 43 7.91 7.82 7.56
C ILE A 43 7.10 8.07 8.84
N LYS A 44 6.74 9.34 9.12
CA LYS A 44 5.93 9.68 10.31
C LYS A 44 4.54 9.04 10.28
N ARG A 45 3.96 8.87 9.10
CA ARG A 45 2.63 8.25 8.90
C ARG A 45 2.71 6.75 8.64
N LYS A 46 3.79 6.07 9.04
CA LYS A 46 3.98 4.65 8.73
C LYS A 46 2.84 3.76 9.22
N ILE A 47 2.28 4.07 10.39
CA ILE A 47 1.19 3.30 11.01
C ILE A 47 -0.06 3.35 10.10
N GLU A 48 -0.45 4.55 9.66
CA GLU A 48 -1.58 4.75 8.75
C GLU A 48 -1.44 3.91 7.47
N TYR A 49 -0.25 3.88 6.86
CA TYR A 49 -0.04 3.14 5.61
C TYR A 49 -0.02 1.62 5.79
N ILE A 50 0.43 1.12 6.95
CA ILE A 50 0.40 -0.31 7.27
C ILE A 50 -1.05 -0.75 7.50
N GLU A 51 -1.81 0.00 8.29
CA GLU A 51 -3.24 -0.24 8.52
C GLU A 51 -4.05 -0.16 7.21
N ASP A 52 -3.73 0.78 6.33
CA ASP A 52 -4.36 0.89 5.01
C ASP A 52 -4.12 -0.36 4.15
N VAL A 53 -2.94 -0.99 4.24
CA VAL A 53 -2.69 -2.25 3.52
C VAL A 53 -3.47 -3.41 4.12
N GLU A 54 -3.49 -3.56 5.43
CA GLU A 54 -4.26 -4.62 6.08
C GLU A 54 -5.75 -4.50 5.76
N ASN A 55 -6.29 -3.26 5.75
CA ASN A 55 -7.68 -3.01 5.40
C ASN A 55 -7.98 -3.21 3.90
N ASN A 56 -7.03 -2.90 3.02
CA ASN A 56 -7.19 -3.11 1.58
C ASN A 56 -7.08 -4.59 1.18
N GLU A 57 -6.14 -5.35 1.78
CA GLU A 57 -6.07 -6.80 1.62
C GLU A 57 -7.35 -7.49 2.14
N ASN A 58 -7.89 -7.04 3.27
CA ASN A 58 -9.14 -7.57 3.82
C ASN A 58 -10.35 -7.20 2.94
N SER A 59 -10.33 -6.04 2.28
CA SER A 59 -11.38 -5.62 1.34
C SER A 59 -11.39 -6.47 0.07
N ASN A 60 -10.22 -6.81 -0.47
CA ASN A 60 -10.11 -7.72 -1.61
C ASN A 60 -10.48 -9.17 -1.23
N LYS A 61 -10.10 -9.63 -0.02
CA LYS A 61 -10.56 -10.94 0.50
C LYS A 61 -12.08 -11.01 0.62
N LYS A 62 -12.75 -9.95 1.11
CA LYS A 62 -14.21 -9.91 1.23
C LYS A 62 -14.93 -9.94 -0.12
N ARG A 63 -14.32 -9.42 -1.18
CA ARG A 63 -14.86 -9.52 -2.55
C ARG A 63 -14.74 -10.95 -3.09
N ASN A 64 -13.57 -11.56 -2.99
CA ASN A 64 -13.37 -12.94 -3.43
C ASN A 64 -14.27 -13.94 -2.68
N LEU A 65 -14.48 -13.75 -1.37
CA LEU A 65 -15.38 -14.61 -0.59
C LEU A 65 -16.85 -14.46 -1.02
N ARG A 66 -17.29 -13.26 -1.45
CA ARG A 66 -18.64 -13.05 -1.99
C ARG A 66 -18.83 -13.72 -3.35
N ASP A 67 -17.81 -13.72 -4.19
CA ASP A 67 -17.85 -14.39 -5.49
C ASP A 67 -17.87 -15.92 -5.32
N GLU A 68 -17.08 -16.49 -4.39
CA GLU A 68 -17.13 -17.93 -4.06
C GLU A 68 -18.47 -18.36 -3.47
N ILE A 69 -19.05 -17.58 -2.54
CA ILE A 69 -20.37 -17.87 -1.96
C ILE A 69 -21.46 -17.79 -3.04
N SER A 70 -21.40 -16.80 -3.94
CA SER A 70 -22.38 -16.67 -5.02
C SER A 70 -22.29 -17.83 -6.01
N GLN A 71 -21.08 -18.27 -6.35
CA GLN A 71 -20.86 -19.46 -7.19
C GLN A 71 -21.36 -20.76 -6.54
N GLN A 72 -21.21 -20.91 -5.22
CA GLN A 72 -21.73 -22.09 -4.51
C GLN A 72 -23.25 -22.10 -4.43
N VAL A 73 -23.90 -20.94 -4.27
CA VAL A 73 -25.37 -20.84 -4.25
C VAL A 73 -25.98 -21.19 -5.61
N ASP A 74 -25.40 -20.72 -6.72
CA ASP A 74 -25.90 -21.07 -8.06
C ASP A 74 -25.77 -22.57 -8.38
N GLN A 75 -24.79 -23.26 -7.79
CA GLN A 75 -24.57 -24.69 -8.01
C GLN A 75 -25.54 -25.59 -7.22
N GLN A 76 -26.21 -25.09 -6.17
CA GLN A 76 -27.19 -25.84 -5.38
C GLN A 76 -28.65 -25.66 -5.84
N VAL A 77 -28.93 -24.77 -6.80
CA VAL A 77 -30.29 -24.49 -7.29
C VAL A 77 -30.65 -25.35 -8.51
N TYR A 78 -29.72 -26.17 -9.02
CA TYR A 78 -29.93 -27.13 -10.09
C TYR A 78 -29.79 -28.58 -9.59
N GLU A 79 -30.61 -29.00 -8.61
CA GLU A 79 -31.02 -30.40 -8.40
C GLU A 79 -32.50 -30.47 -8.00
#